data_AF-A0A949Q0E9-F1
#
_entry.id   AF-A0A949Q0E9-F1
#
_cell.length_a   1.000
_cell.length_b   1.000
_cell.length_c   1.000
_cell.angle_alpha   90.00
_cell.angle_beta   90.00
_cell.angle_gamma   90.00
#
_symmetry.space_group_name_H-M   'P 1'
#
loop_
_entity.id
_entity.type
_entity.pdbx_description
1 polymer ?
#
loop_
_entity_poly.entity_id
_entity_poly.type
_entity_poly.pdbx_seq_one_letter_code
_entity_poly.pdbx_strand_id
1 'polypeptide(L)'
;MKIPKIMLLCALPGAFFIIVVLLPSGWLTMQTLSAQQQALAAHVSQMPTRSAALYFMLYAAIAMLSIPGAAILTLLGGALFGFWQGLLLVSFASTLGATLAMLASRYLLRDWVARRFAKQMTYFNRGLARDGAFYLFALRLMPFFPFFLVNLLAGLTSLDIRRYWWVSQAAMLPMTALVLNAGRELGRLTSLRDILSPGILFAFTLLGLLPLITRWLLTRYFRSSH
;
A
#
# COMPACT_ATOMS: atom_id res chain seq x y z
N MET A 1 27.91 13.83 -6.97
CA MET A 1 27.20 14.46 -5.83
C MET A 1 25.81 13.83 -5.66
N LYS A 2 25.52 13.20 -4.51
CA LYS A 2 24.34 12.35 -4.21
C LYS A 2 23.10 13.14 -3.74
N ILE A 3 22.99 14.41 -4.11
CA ILE A 3 21.99 15.38 -3.64
C ILE A 3 20.52 15.03 -4.00
N PRO A 4 20.17 14.43 -5.16
CA PRO A 4 18.76 14.27 -5.53
C PRO A 4 18.01 13.24 -4.65
N LYS A 5 18.71 12.30 -4.03
CA LYS A 5 18.09 11.31 -3.13
C LYS A 5 17.80 11.88 -1.74
N ILE A 6 18.66 12.77 -1.24
CA ILE A 6 18.50 13.41 0.07
C ILE A 6 17.39 14.46 -0.01
N MET A 7 17.31 15.25 -1.09
CA MET A 7 16.20 16.18 -1.30
C MET A 7 14.84 15.47 -1.40
N LEU A 8 14.77 14.31 -2.06
CA LEU A 8 13.53 13.51 -2.12
C LEU A 8 13.16 12.90 -0.76
N LEU A 9 14.16 12.45 0.02
CA LEU A 9 13.95 11.95 1.37
C LEU A 9 13.47 13.03 2.34
N CYS A 10 13.93 14.28 2.17
CA CYS A 10 13.51 15.43 2.98
C CYS A 10 12.21 16.08 2.48
N ALA A 11 11.86 15.90 1.20
CA ALA A 11 10.63 16.46 0.62
C ALA A 11 9.36 15.84 1.19
N LEU A 12 9.36 14.55 1.55
CA LEU A 12 8.20 13.89 2.16
C LEU A 12 7.93 14.41 3.60
N PRO A 13 8.92 14.47 4.51
CA PRO A 13 8.75 15.14 5.81
C PRO A 13 8.43 16.63 5.66
N GLY A 14 9.04 17.32 4.70
CA GLY A 14 8.77 18.74 4.44
C GLY A 14 7.34 18.99 3.95
N ALA A 15 6.84 18.18 3.02
CA ALA A 15 5.45 18.24 2.56
C ALA A 15 4.46 17.87 3.67
N PHE A 16 4.79 16.85 4.49
CA PHE A 16 3.99 16.50 5.67
C PHE A 16 3.94 17.66 6.67
N PHE A 17 5.08 18.30 6.96
CA PHE A 17 5.16 19.46 7.84
C PHE A 17 4.37 20.66 7.29
N ILE A 18 4.49 20.94 5.99
CA ILE A 18 3.75 22.00 5.31
C ILE A 18 2.24 21.73 5.37
N ILE A 19 1.80 20.50 5.13
CA ILE A 19 0.38 20.10 5.25
C ILE A 19 -0.11 20.31 6.68
N VAL A 20 0.65 19.84 7.68
CA VAL A 20 0.32 19.97 9.11
C VAL A 20 0.22 21.44 9.55
N VAL A 21 1.08 22.32 9.00
CA VAL A 21 1.07 23.77 9.30
C VAL A 21 -0.03 24.52 8.53
N LEU A 22 -0.37 24.09 7.32
CA LEU A 22 -1.47 24.65 6.52
C LEU A 22 -2.86 24.19 6.98
N LEU A 23 -2.94 23.11 7.78
CA LEU A 23 -4.18 22.67 8.39
C LEU A 23 -4.68 23.75 9.37
N PRO A 24 -5.98 24.12 9.35
CA PRO A 24 -6.49 25.18 10.21
C PRO A 24 -6.24 24.86 11.69
N SER A 25 -5.84 25.86 12.47
CA SER A 25 -5.59 25.72 13.90
C SER A 25 -6.79 25.10 14.60
N GLY A 26 -6.57 23.98 15.29
CA GLY A 26 -7.63 23.22 15.97
C GLY A 26 -8.07 21.93 15.26
N TRP A 27 -7.82 21.75 13.96
CA TRP A 27 -8.24 20.52 13.24
C TRP A 27 -7.51 19.25 13.68
N LEU A 28 -6.28 19.39 14.19
CA LEU A 28 -5.47 18.31 14.74
C LEU A 28 -5.75 18.06 16.23
N THR A 29 -6.76 18.70 16.83
CA THR A 29 -7.14 18.37 18.21
C THR A 29 -7.83 17.01 18.25
N MET A 30 -7.63 16.26 19.33
CA MET A 30 -8.27 14.94 19.50
C MET A 30 -9.80 15.03 19.43
N GLN A 31 -10.38 16.14 19.91
CA GLN A 31 -11.82 16.37 19.88
C GLN A 31 -12.35 16.55 18.45
N THR A 32 -11.70 17.37 17.61
CA THR A 32 -12.14 17.55 16.21
C THR A 32 -11.90 16.30 15.37
N LEU A 33 -10.80 15.59 15.58
CA LEU A 33 -10.52 14.33 14.88
C LEU A 33 -11.55 13.26 15.25
N SER A 34 -11.87 13.11 16.53
CA SER A 34 -12.90 12.18 16.99
C SER A 34 -14.29 12.57 16.46
N ALA A 35 -14.64 13.86 16.44
CA ALA A 35 -15.93 14.32 15.94
C ALA A 35 -16.08 14.09 14.43
N GLN A 36 -15.05 14.40 13.63
CA GLN A 36 -15.07 14.14 12.19
C GLN A 36 -15.10 12.63 11.89
N GLN A 37 -14.37 11.84 12.66
CA GLN A 37 -14.39 10.38 12.51
C GLN A 37 -15.78 9.80 12.82
N GLN A 38 -16.44 10.26 13.89
CA GLN A 38 -17.81 9.85 14.21
C GLN A 38 -18.82 10.29 13.16
N ALA A 39 -18.71 11.52 12.64
CA ALA A 39 -19.57 12.00 11.56
C ALA A 39 -19.41 11.18 10.28
N LEU A 40 -18.16 10.86 9.90
CA LEU A 40 -17.87 10.06 8.73
C LEU A 40 -18.34 8.61 8.90
N ALA A 41 -18.14 8.03 10.09
CA ALA A 41 -18.65 6.70 10.43
C ALA A 41 -20.19 6.65 10.40
N ALA A 42 -20.86 7.71 10.88
CA ALA A 42 -22.32 7.82 10.82
C ALA A 42 -22.81 7.84 9.36
N HIS A 43 -22.17 8.61 8.47
CA HIS A 43 -22.50 8.59 7.04
C HIS A 43 -22.24 7.22 6.37
N VAL A 44 -21.14 6.56 6.72
CA VAL A 44 -20.87 5.20 6.24
C VAL A 44 -21.97 4.23 6.71
N SER A 45 -22.42 4.35 7.96
CA SER A 45 -23.47 3.48 8.51
C SER A 45 -24.86 3.71 7.89
N GLN A 46 -25.15 4.93 7.43
CA GLN A 46 -26.41 5.27 6.75
C GLN A 46 -26.50 4.68 5.34
N MET A 47 -25.38 4.60 4.62
CA MET A 47 -25.32 4.08 3.25
C MET A 47 -24.12 3.13 3.06
N PRO A 48 -24.10 1.95 3.72
CA PRO A 48 -22.92 1.11 3.82
C PRO A 48 -22.44 0.58 2.46
N THR A 49 -23.37 0.17 1.60
CA THR A 49 -23.04 -0.36 0.27
C THR A 49 -22.49 0.71 -0.67
N ARG A 50 -23.10 1.90 -0.69
CA ARG A 50 -22.66 3.03 -1.52
C ARG A 50 -21.30 3.55 -1.07
N SER A 51 -21.09 3.68 0.23
CA SER A 51 -19.82 4.11 0.81
C SER A 51 -18.70 3.11 0.52
N ALA A 52 -18.97 1.81 0.67
CA ALA A 52 -18.02 0.75 0.32
C ALA A 52 -17.67 0.75 -1.17
N ALA A 53 -18.67 0.89 -2.06
CA ALA A 53 -18.45 0.95 -3.50
C ALA A 53 -17.61 2.17 -3.91
N LEU A 54 -17.94 3.36 -3.39
CA LEU A 54 -17.17 4.57 -3.66
C LEU A 54 -15.73 4.45 -3.17
N TYR A 55 -15.55 3.96 -1.94
CA TYR A 55 -14.23 3.71 -1.37
C TYR A 55 -13.42 2.73 -2.23
N PHE A 56 -14.03 1.62 -2.64
CA PHE A 56 -13.41 0.62 -3.50
C PHE A 56 -12.94 1.22 -4.83
N MET A 57 -13.82 1.97 -5.51
CA MET A 57 -13.52 2.59 -6.80
C MET A 57 -12.41 3.64 -6.68
N LEU A 58 -12.47 4.48 -5.63
CA LEU A 58 -11.45 5.48 -5.36
C LEU A 58 -10.09 4.83 -5.07
N TYR A 59 -10.07 3.78 -4.23
CA TYR A 59 -8.84 3.05 -3.92
C TYR A 59 -8.25 2.43 -5.18
N ALA A 60 -9.08 1.73 -5.97
CA ALA A 60 -8.64 1.09 -7.21
C ALA A 60 -8.08 2.12 -8.21
N ALA A 61 -8.70 3.30 -8.33
CA ALA A 61 -8.22 4.39 -9.17
C ALA A 61 -6.87 4.94 -8.70
N ILE A 62 -6.71 5.18 -7.40
CA ILE A 62 -5.45 5.65 -6.81
C ILE A 62 -4.33 4.61 -7.02
N ALA A 63 -4.64 3.33 -6.83
CA ALA A 63 -3.69 2.25 -7.08
C ALA A 63 -3.34 2.13 -8.58
N MET A 64 -4.31 2.24 -9.47
CA MET A 64 -4.09 2.22 -10.93
C MET A 64 -3.19 3.36 -11.38
N LEU A 65 -3.51 4.59 -10.95
CA LEU A 65 -2.76 5.80 -11.28
C LEU A 65 -1.43 5.89 -10.51
N SER A 66 -1.16 4.94 -9.62
CA SER A 66 0.05 4.90 -8.80
C SER A 66 0.27 6.18 -7.98
N ILE A 67 -0.84 6.80 -7.55
CA ILE A 67 -0.82 8.03 -6.75
C ILE A 67 -0.35 7.69 -5.33
N PRO A 68 0.65 8.40 -4.78
CA PRO A 68 1.04 8.23 -3.38
C PRO A 68 -0.14 8.52 -2.44
N GLY A 69 -0.37 7.66 -1.44
CA GLY A 69 -1.46 7.83 -0.47
C GLY A 69 -2.28 6.58 -0.17
N ALA A 70 -2.04 5.47 -0.88
CA ALA A 70 -2.72 4.20 -0.64
C ALA A 70 -2.63 3.70 0.82
N ALA A 71 -1.52 3.99 1.52
CA ALA A 71 -1.37 3.67 2.94
C ALA A 71 -2.36 4.44 3.83
N ILE A 72 -2.58 5.74 3.55
CA ILE A 72 -3.56 6.57 4.27
C ILE A 72 -4.97 6.05 4.02
N LEU A 73 -5.31 5.74 2.77
CA LEU A 73 -6.61 5.14 2.45
C LEU A 73 -6.80 3.78 3.10
N THR A 74 -5.75 2.97 3.21
CA THR A 74 -5.82 1.68 3.90
C THR A 74 -6.11 1.86 5.39
N LEU A 75 -5.43 2.82 6.05
CA LEU A 75 -5.73 3.18 7.44
C LEU A 75 -7.19 3.65 7.59
N LEU A 76 -7.63 4.53 6.69
CA LEU A 76 -9.01 5.01 6.67
C LEU A 76 -10.03 3.87 6.47
N GLY A 77 -9.70 2.89 5.62
CA GLY A 77 -10.53 1.70 5.41
C GLY A 77 -10.73 0.90 6.70
N GLY A 78 -9.67 0.76 7.51
CA GLY A 78 -9.74 0.09 8.80
C GLY A 78 -10.56 0.88 9.82
N ALA A 79 -10.43 2.20 9.82
CA ALA A 79 -11.18 3.10 10.71
C ALA A 79 -12.67 3.16 10.38
N LEU A 80 -13.04 3.09 9.10
CA LEU A 80 -14.44 3.25 8.64
C LEU A 80 -15.21 1.93 8.51
N PHE A 81 -14.58 0.88 7.99
CA PHE A 81 -15.23 -0.39 7.69
C PHE A 81 -14.81 -1.52 8.66
N GLY A 82 -13.92 -1.23 9.61
CA GLY A 82 -13.33 -2.24 10.48
C GLY A 82 -12.38 -3.19 9.74
N PHE A 83 -11.92 -4.22 10.44
CA PHE A 83 -10.87 -5.09 9.93
C PHE A 83 -11.32 -5.96 8.74
N TRP A 84 -12.37 -6.76 8.89
CA TRP A 84 -12.74 -7.76 7.87
C TRP A 84 -13.27 -7.14 6.59
N GLN A 85 -14.19 -6.18 6.70
CA GLN A 85 -14.74 -5.50 5.53
C GLN A 85 -13.69 -4.61 4.87
N GLY A 86 -12.88 -3.90 5.66
CA GLY A 86 -11.73 -3.16 5.14
C GLY A 86 -10.73 -4.07 4.41
N LEU A 87 -10.46 -5.27 4.93
CA LEU A 87 -9.56 -6.26 4.32
C LEU A 87 -10.07 -6.70 2.96
N LEU A 88 -11.36 -7.04 2.87
CA LEU A 88 -11.97 -7.40 1.60
C LEU A 88 -11.92 -6.22 0.61
N LEU A 89 -12.35 -5.03 1.02
CA LEU A 89 -12.39 -3.87 0.12
C LEU A 89 -11.00 -3.49 -0.38
N VAL A 90 -10.03 -3.30 0.53
CA VAL A 90 -8.68 -2.85 0.16
C VAL A 90 -7.93 -3.92 -0.62
N SER A 91 -8.03 -5.19 -0.20
CA SER A 91 -7.28 -6.26 -0.84
C SER A 91 -7.70 -6.45 -2.30
N PHE A 92 -9.01 -6.43 -2.58
CA PHE A 92 -9.50 -6.54 -3.96
C PHE A 92 -9.31 -5.24 -4.76
N ALA A 93 -9.53 -4.06 -4.16
CA ALA A 93 -9.34 -2.78 -4.84
C ALA A 93 -7.87 -2.56 -5.23
N SER A 94 -6.94 -2.88 -4.33
CA SER A 94 -5.50 -2.76 -4.59
C SER A 94 -5.03 -3.68 -5.72
N THR A 95 -5.50 -4.93 -5.73
CA THR A 95 -5.15 -5.89 -6.78
C THR A 95 -5.80 -5.53 -8.12
N LEU A 96 -7.03 -5.03 -8.11
CA LEU A 96 -7.69 -4.49 -9.31
C LEU A 96 -6.89 -3.33 -9.89
N GLY A 97 -6.56 -2.32 -9.08
CA GLY A 97 -5.75 -1.17 -9.52
C GLY A 97 -4.37 -1.59 -10.02
N ALA A 98 -3.69 -2.50 -9.32
CA ALA A 98 -2.40 -3.06 -9.77
C ALA A 98 -2.51 -3.75 -11.14
N THR A 99 -3.62 -4.46 -11.38
CA THR A 99 -3.88 -5.17 -12.63
C THR A 99 -4.16 -4.18 -13.75
N LEU A 100 -4.99 -3.16 -13.50
CA LEU A 100 -5.26 -2.11 -14.48
C LEU A 100 -3.99 -1.33 -14.85
N ALA A 101 -3.13 -1.01 -13.88
CA ALA A 101 -1.82 -0.38 -14.13
C ALA A 101 -0.91 -1.28 -14.99
N MET A 102 -0.89 -2.58 -14.70
CA MET A 102 -0.14 -3.58 -15.47
C MET A 102 -0.65 -3.66 -16.91
N LEU A 103 -1.96 -3.65 -17.13
CA LEU A 103 -2.58 -3.67 -18.45
C LEU A 103 -2.32 -2.37 -19.22
N ALA A 104 -2.42 -1.22 -18.57
CA ALA A 104 -2.05 0.06 -19.16
C ALA A 104 -0.58 0.06 -19.61
N SER A 105 0.31 -0.50 -18.80
CA SER A 105 1.71 -0.68 -19.19
C SER A 105 1.89 -1.64 -20.38
N ARG A 106 1.10 -2.71 -20.43
CA ARG A 106 1.17 -3.73 -21.48
C ARG A 106 0.69 -3.20 -22.84
N TYR A 107 -0.41 -2.45 -22.86
CA TYR A 107 -1.10 -2.09 -24.10
C TYR A 107 -0.93 -0.62 -24.51
N LEU A 108 -0.73 0.30 -23.57
CA LEU A 108 -0.67 1.74 -23.86
C LEU A 108 0.74 2.31 -23.72
N LEU A 109 1.48 1.91 -22.68
CA LEU A 109 2.74 2.56 -22.29
C LEU A 109 4.00 1.72 -22.60
N ARG A 110 3.85 0.62 -23.34
CA ARG A 110 4.88 -0.42 -23.49
C ARG A 110 6.25 0.13 -23.87
N ASP A 111 6.32 0.90 -24.96
CA ASP A 111 7.59 1.42 -25.48
C ASP A 111 8.21 2.47 -24.56
N TRP A 112 7.39 3.29 -23.92
CA TRP A 112 7.85 4.28 -22.95
C TRP A 112 8.47 3.61 -21.73
N VAL A 113 7.79 2.60 -21.15
CA VAL A 113 8.31 1.85 -20.00
C VAL A 113 9.59 1.10 -20.37
N ALA A 114 9.63 0.47 -21.54
CA ALA A 114 10.80 -0.28 -22.00
C ALA A 114 12.05 0.61 -22.10
N ARG A 115 11.90 1.82 -22.65
CA ARG A 115 12.99 2.81 -22.73
C ARG A 115 13.35 3.37 -21.36
N ARG A 116 12.35 3.80 -20.57
CA ARG A 116 12.55 4.52 -19.31
C ARG A 116 13.12 3.65 -18.19
N PHE A 117 12.82 2.36 -18.21
CA PHE A 117 13.17 1.40 -17.15
C PHE A 117 13.97 0.19 -17.68
N ALA A 118 14.69 0.34 -18.79
CA ALA A 118 15.47 -0.73 -19.42
C ALA A 118 16.36 -1.49 -18.42
N LYS A 119 17.08 -0.76 -17.55
CA LYS A 119 17.95 -1.37 -16.53
C LYS A 119 17.15 -2.22 -15.53
N GLN A 120 16.05 -1.69 -15.01
CA GLN A 120 15.18 -2.38 -14.05
C GLN A 120 14.52 -3.60 -14.71
N MET A 121 14.12 -3.50 -15.97
CA MET A 121 13.56 -4.58 -16.76
C MET A 121 14.53 -5.77 -16.86
N THR A 122 15.84 -5.51 -17.05
CA THR A 122 16.86 -6.57 -17.08
C THR A 122 16.95 -7.34 -15.77
N TYR A 123 16.85 -6.67 -14.61
CA TYR A 123 16.85 -7.36 -13.31
C TYR A 123 15.53 -8.08 -13.06
N PHE A 124 14.41 -7.46 -13.43
CA PHE A 124 13.07 -8.02 -13.26
C PHE A 124 12.89 -9.29 -14.09
N ASN A 125 13.31 -9.28 -15.36
CA ASN A 125 13.29 -10.45 -16.24
C ASN A 125 14.18 -11.58 -15.72
N ARG A 126 15.37 -11.26 -15.20
CA ARG A 126 16.26 -12.27 -14.58
C ARG A 126 15.62 -12.91 -13.35
N GLY A 127 15.01 -12.12 -12.47
CA GLY A 127 14.29 -12.65 -11.30
C GLY A 127 13.10 -13.51 -11.71
N LEU A 128 12.30 -13.06 -12.68
CA LEU A 128 11.17 -13.83 -13.19
C LEU A 128 11.60 -15.12 -13.91
N ALA A 129 12.73 -15.12 -14.62
CA ALA A 129 13.27 -16.31 -15.27
C ALA A 129 13.77 -17.35 -14.26
N ARG A 130 14.32 -16.91 -13.12
CA ARG A 130 14.83 -17.78 -12.06
C ARG A 130 13.70 -18.36 -11.19
N ASP A 131 12.80 -17.51 -10.70
CA ASP A 131 11.86 -17.87 -9.64
C ASP A 131 10.38 -17.71 -10.05
N GLY A 132 10.11 -17.29 -11.29
CA GLY A 132 8.75 -17.17 -11.84
C GLY A 132 7.83 -16.31 -10.99
N ALA A 133 6.61 -16.78 -10.76
CA ALA A 133 5.62 -16.10 -9.93
C ALA A 133 6.09 -15.84 -8.49
N PHE A 134 7.03 -16.63 -7.96
CA PHE A 134 7.56 -16.42 -6.61
C PHE A 134 8.42 -15.15 -6.52
N TYR A 135 9.09 -14.76 -7.62
CA TYR A 135 9.79 -13.48 -7.68
C TYR A 135 8.82 -12.31 -7.49
N LEU A 136 7.67 -12.33 -8.19
CA LEU A 136 6.63 -11.31 -8.03
C LEU A 136 6.07 -11.29 -6.61
N PHE A 137 5.82 -12.47 -6.04
CA PHE A 137 5.36 -12.61 -4.64
C PHE A 137 6.34 -11.93 -3.67
N ALA A 138 7.63 -12.23 -3.80
CA ALA A 138 8.68 -11.64 -2.98
C ALA A 138 8.74 -10.11 -3.11
N LEU A 139 8.69 -9.59 -4.34
CA LEU A 139 8.70 -8.14 -4.58
C LEU A 139 7.49 -7.44 -3.96
N ARG A 140 6.31 -8.07 -3.97
CA ARG A 140 5.07 -7.52 -3.39
C ARG A 140 5.08 -7.50 -1.86
N LEU A 141 5.79 -8.44 -1.24
CA LEU A 141 5.99 -8.44 0.21
C LEU A 141 7.03 -7.41 0.68
N MET A 142 7.94 -6.98 -0.20
CA MET A 142 8.96 -6.00 0.16
C MET A 142 8.34 -4.60 0.35
N PRO A 143 8.36 -4.02 1.56
CA PRO A 143 7.66 -2.77 1.85
C PRO A 143 8.25 -1.55 1.12
N PHE A 144 9.55 -1.60 0.78
CA PHE A 144 10.25 -0.48 0.14
C PHE A 144 10.31 -0.58 -1.38
N PHE A 145 9.81 -1.67 -1.96
CA PHE A 145 9.86 -1.81 -3.41
C PHE A 145 8.72 -0.98 -4.03
N PRO A 146 9.01 -0.09 -5.02
CA PRO A 146 7.99 0.82 -5.51
C PRO A 146 6.83 0.07 -6.18
N PHE A 147 5.63 0.21 -5.62
CA PHE A 147 4.41 -0.45 -6.09
C PHE A 147 4.16 -0.22 -7.59
N PHE A 148 4.29 1.03 -8.04
CA PHE A 148 4.10 1.40 -9.45
C PHE A 148 5.08 0.67 -10.37
N LEU A 149 6.33 0.52 -9.95
CA LEU A 149 7.39 -0.04 -10.77
C LEU A 149 7.13 -1.53 -11.01
N VAL A 150 6.67 -2.27 -10.01
CA VAL A 150 6.27 -3.69 -10.18
C VAL A 150 5.17 -3.81 -11.22
N ASN A 151 4.14 -2.96 -11.14
CA ASN A 151 2.99 -3.01 -12.05
C ASN A 151 3.43 -2.75 -13.50
N LEU A 152 4.24 -1.69 -13.70
CA LEU A 152 4.73 -1.32 -15.02
C LEU A 152 5.62 -2.42 -15.62
N LEU A 153 6.63 -2.88 -14.88
CA LEU A 153 7.56 -3.90 -15.37
C LEU A 153 6.85 -5.21 -15.67
N ALA A 154 5.93 -5.66 -14.81
CA ALA A 154 5.14 -6.86 -15.04
C ALA A 154 4.31 -6.79 -16.34
N GLY A 155 3.83 -5.60 -16.72
CA GLY A 155 3.08 -5.39 -17.96
C GLY A 155 3.88 -5.70 -19.22
N LEU A 156 5.20 -5.56 -19.19
CA LEU A 156 6.08 -5.85 -20.31
C LEU A 156 6.58 -7.31 -20.33
N THR A 157 6.27 -8.10 -19.31
CA THR A 157 6.64 -9.52 -19.24
C THR A 157 5.58 -10.43 -19.87
N SER A 158 5.95 -11.71 -20.07
CA SER A 158 5.04 -12.77 -20.52
C SER A 158 4.13 -13.32 -19.42
N LEU A 159 4.18 -12.78 -18.20
CA LEU A 159 3.35 -13.23 -17.09
C LEU A 159 1.85 -13.07 -17.44
N ASP A 160 1.07 -14.12 -17.28
CA ASP A 160 -0.35 -14.07 -17.54
C ASP A 160 -1.08 -13.23 -16.47
N ILE A 161 -2.21 -12.63 -16.87
CA ILE A 161 -2.96 -11.68 -16.03
C ILE A 161 -3.51 -12.39 -14.79
N ARG A 162 -3.94 -13.66 -14.92
CA ARG A 162 -4.54 -14.42 -13.81
C ARG A 162 -3.51 -14.72 -12.74
N ARG A 163 -2.31 -15.12 -13.13
CA ARG A 163 -1.19 -15.40 -12.23
C ARG A 163 -0.70 -14.12 -11.58
N TYR A 164 -0.57 -13.02 -12.32
CA TYR A 164 -0.27 -11.71 -11.74
C TYR A 164 -1.29 -11.32 -10.66
N TRP A 165 -2.59 -11.51 -10.94
CA TRP A 165 -3.68 -11.17 -10.04
C TRP A 165 -3.62 -11.99 -8.75
N TRP A 166 -3.62 -13.33 -8.85
CA TRP A 166 -3.61 -14.21 -7.67
C TRP A 166 -2.36 -14.06 -6.81
N VAL A 167 -1.19 -13.91 -7.46
CA VAL A 167 0.08 -13.71 -6.74
C VAL A 167 0.07 -12.38 -6.01
N SER A 168 -0.38 -11.29 -6.66
CA SER A 168 -0.47 -9.98 -6.02
C SER A 168 -1.49 -9.97 -4.89
N GLN A 169 -2.64 -10.63 -5.08
CA GLN A 169 -3.68 -10.78 -4.07
C GLN A 169 -3.12 -11.44 -2.81
N ALA A 170 -2.45 -12.59 -2.95
CA ALA A 170 -1.86 -13.32 -1.84
C ALA A 170 -0.70 -12.56 -1.18
N ALA A 171 0.20 -11.99 -1.96
CA ALA A 171 1.40 -11.35 -1.45
C ALA A 171 1.14 -10.04 -0.71
N MET A 172 0.12 -9.27 -1.12
CA MET A 172 -0.19 -7.97 -0.51
C MET A 172 -1.04 -8.10 0.76
N LEU A 173 -1.78 -9.19 0.92
CA LEU A 173 -2.69 -9.44 2.04
C LEU A 173 -2.07 -9.21 3.44
N PRO A 174 -0.87 -9.75 3.77
CA PRO A 174 -0.31 -9.58 5.11
C PRO A 174 -0.08 -8.12 5.49
N MET A 175 0.42 -7.34 4.54
CA MET A 175 0.65 -5.90 4.73
C MET A 175 -0.67 -5.13 4.81
N THR A 176 -1.61 -5.45 3.95
CA THR A 176 -2.95 -4.86 4.00
C THR A 176 -3.61 -5.11 5.35
N ALA A 177 -3.55 -6.33 5.88
CA ALA A 177 -4.09 -6.68 7.18
C ALA A 177 -3.43 -5.89 8.32
N LEU A 178 -2.11 -5.78 8.33
CA LEU A 178 -1.39 -5.01 9.35
C LEU A 178 -1.81 -3.54 9.35
N VAL A 179 -1.82 -2.89 8.18
CA VAL A 179 -2.18 -1.47 8.07
C VAL A 179 -3.65 -1.25 8.39
N LEU A 180 -4.55 -2.14 7.97
CA LEU A 180 -5.97 -2.06 8.33
C LEU A 180 -6.20 -2.21 9.83
N ASN A 181 -5.48 -3.11 10.49
CA ASN A 181 -5.58 -3.27 11.93
C ASN A 181 -5.12 -1.99 12.64
N ALA A 182 -4.00 -1.40 12.21
CA ALA A 182 -3.57 -0.09 12.71
C ALA A 182 -4.65 0.98 12.50
N GLY A 183 -5.25 1.05 11.31
CA GLY A 183 -6.34 1.97 11.00
C GLY A 183 -7.57 1.81 11.89
N ARG A 184 -7.98 0.56 12.14
CA ARG A 184 -9.07 0.22 13.05
C ARG A 184 -8.79 0.70 14.47
N GLU A 185 -7.58 0.47 14.99
CA GLU A 185 -7.21 0.90 16.33
C GLU A 185 -7.10 2.43 16.43
N LEU A 186 -6.55 3.09 15.40
CA LEU A 186 -6.55 4.56 15.31
C LEU A 186 -7.96 5.14 15.36
N GLY A 187 -8.93 4.50 14.69
CA GLY A 187 -10.35 4.87 14.75
C GLY A 187 -11.02 4.61 16.10
N ARG A 188 -10.33 4.03 17.08
CA ARG A 188 -10.88 3.80 18.44
C ARG A 188 -10.21 4.68 19.49
N LEU A 189 -9.21 5.47 19.11
CA LEU A 189 -8.51 6.37 20.02
C LEU A 189 -9.46 7.46 20.53
N THR A 190 -9.76 7.41 21.83
CA THR A 190 -10.53 8.45 22.53
C THR A 190 -9.63 9.31 23.43
N SER A 191 -8.42 8.84 23.74
CA SER A 191 -7.42 9.52 24.55
C SER A 191 -5.98 9.20 24.14
N LEU A 192 -5.02 10.03 24.55
CA LEU A 192 -3.58 9.78 24.34
C LEU A 192 -3.08 8.48 25.02
N ARG A 193 -3.78 7.98 26.05
CA ARG A 193 -3.45 6.70 26.70
C ARG A 193 -3.75 5.50 25.81
N ASP A 194 -4.71 5.63 24.89
CA ASP A 194 -5.12 4.54 24.00
C ASP A 194 -4.03 4.23 22.95
N ILE A 195 -3.10 5.16 22.70
CA ILE A 195 -1.90 4.95 21.87
C ILE A 195 -0.97 3.88 22.47
N LEU A 196 -0.99 3.72 23.79
CA LEU A 196 -0.25 2.68 24.51
C LEU A 196 -1.04 1.35 24.59
N SER A 197 -2.16 1.22 23.88
CA SER A 197 -2.92 -0.03 23.88
C SER A 197 -2.09 -1.19 23.31
N PRO A 198 -2.28 -2.43 23.80
CA PRO A 198 -1.55 -3.60 23.31
C PRO A 198 -1.68 -3.81 21.80
N GLY A 199 -2.84 -3.47 21.21
CA GLY A 199 -3.09 -3.59 19.77
C GLY A 199 -2.25 -2.62 18.93
N ILE A 200 -2.12 -1.37 19.36
CA ILE A 200 -1.31 -0.35 18.68
C ILE A 200 0.18 -0.63 18.86
N LEU A 201 0.60 -1.00 20.08
CA LEU A 201 1.97 -1.42 20.33
C LEU A 201 2.36 -2.62 19.46
N PHE A 202 1.47 -3.61 19.33
CA PHE A 202 1.68 -4.74 18.42
C PHE A 202 1.75 -4.31 16.96
N ALA A 203 0.85 -3.44 16.51
CA ALA A 203 0.85 -2.93 15.13
C ALA A 203 2.14 -2.16 14.80
N PHE A 204 2.60 -1.26 15.68
CA PHE A 204 3.86 -0.53 15.49
C PHE A 204 5.08 -1.44 15.58
N THR A 205 5.08 -2.41 16.50
CA THR A 205 6.16 -3.40 16.62
C THR A 205 6.24 -4.23 15.34
N LEU A 206 5.11 -4.71 14.84
CA LEU A 206 5.08 -5.49 13.60
C LEU A 206 5.49 -4.64 12.39
N LEU A 207 5.05 -3.38 12.33
CA LEU A 207 5.47 -2.44 11.28
C LEU A 207 6.99 -2.20 11.29
N GLY A 208 7.59 -2.04 12.47
CA GLY A 208 9.03 -1.86 12.64
C GLY A 208 9.84 -3.13 12.38
N LEU A 209 9.31 -4.30 12.74
CA LEU A 209 9.97 -5.60 12.53
C LEU A 209 9.80 -6.15 11.12
N LEU A 210 8.75 -5.75 10.40
CA LEU A 210 8.43 -6.28 9.08
C LEU A 210 9.60 -6.14 8.07
N PRO A 211 10.33 -5.02 7.97
CA PRO A 211 11.55 -4.95 7.15
C PRO A 211 12.62 -6.01 7.50
N LEU A 212 12.76 -6.34 8.78
CA LEU A 212 13.73 -7.32 9.27
C LEU A 212 13.26 -8.74 8.97
N ILE A 213 11.97 -9.02 9.21
CA ILE A 213 11.34 -10.32 8.96
C ILE A 213 11.36 -10.62 7.46
N THR A 214 10.95 -9.67 6.62
CA THR A 214 10.97 -9.83 5.16
C THR A 214 12.40 -10.07 4.67
N ARG A 215 13.37 -9.28 5.12
CA ARG A 215 14.79 -9.50 4.77
C ARG A 215 15.28 -10.89 5.19
N TRP A 216 14.94 -11.35 6.39
CA TRP A 216 15.36 -12.65 6.92
C TRP A 216 14.72 -13.84 6.18
N LEU A 217 13.42 -13.76 5.87
CA LEU A 217 12.72 -14.78 5.09
C LEU A 217 13.33 -14.90 3.69
N LEU A 218 13.57 -13.76 3.05
CA LEU A 218 14.16 -13.72 1.72
C LEU A 218 15.60 -14.26 1.72
N THR A 219 16.45 -13.89 2.69
CA THR A 219 17.82 -14.41 2.73
C THR A 219 17.90 -15.90 3.01
N ARG A 220 16.95 -16.48 3.75
CA ARG A 220 16.89 -17.94 3.97
C ARG A 220 16.45 -18.69 2.71
N TYR A 221 15.42 -18.19 2.02
CA TYR A 221 14.88 -18.88 0.84
C TYR A 221 15.77 -18.71 -0.40
N PHE A 222 16.32 -17.51 -0.63
CA PHE A 222 17.16 -17.22 -1.81
C PHE A 222 18.63 -17.67 -1.67
N ARG A 223 19.10 -18.06 -0.48
CA ARG A 223 20.44 -18.69 -0.30
C ARG A 223 20.48 -20.17 -0.70
N SER A 224 19.34 -20.86 -0.79
CA SER A 224 19.30 -22.30 -1.06
C SER A 224 19.54 -22.69 -2.54
N SER A 225 19.77 -21.74 -3.43
CA SER A 225 19.90 -21.97 -4.88
C SER A 225 21.25 -21.52 -5.44
N HIS A 226 22.31 -21.68 -4.65
CA HIS A 226 23.70 -21.60 -5.09
C HIS A 226 24.46 -22.86 -4.68
#